data_AF-A0A7W7CR15-F1
#
_entry.id   AF-A0A7W7CR15-F1
#
_cell.length_a   1.000
_cell.length_b   1.000
_cell.length_c   1.000
_cell.angle_alpha   90.00
_cell.angle_beta   90.00
_cell.angle_gamma   90.00
#
_symmetry.space_group_name_H-M   'P 1'
#
loop_
_entity.id
_entity.type
_entity.pdbx_description
1 polymer ?
#
loop_
_entity_poly.entity_id
_entity_poly.type
_entity_poly.pdbx_seq_one_letter_code
_entity_poly.pdbx_strand_id
1 'polypeptide(L)'
;MTDQNEPEPGMPAAGRKPPPGDEEPTEVRPAPAAMDSRTVELDGPTRPLSVPRETPPVPSPDPVTPEQSAQPDPGETTRVLEPPVKAPEPDPEPAPVEERSEPVRQEAPPGARGLFQKRPSSAGALILVLLALFGFTLAVQLKSNDSDEGLAGARQEDLVRILSDLEARDSRLQSEISALETSQRQLTSGVAGRQAALAEAQKRSDELGLLAGTLAGRGPGLRIVIDGVKAGAILNTVQELRGAGGEVMQIAGAGGRPVRIVASSYFVDAEGGGIVADGQGLSGPYVLTVIGQPSVMQTALQIPGGVVASVNSDGGSVTLEQRTLVEVTAIRDAKTMQYARPAS
;
A
#
# COMPACT_ATOMS: atom_id res chain seq x y z
N MET A 1 117.96 30.50 -8.59
CA MET A 1 116.79 30.12 -9.40
C MET A 1 115.62 30.95 -8.86
N THR A 2 115.03 31.88 -9.61
CA THR A 2 114.07 31.69 -10.72
C THR A 2 112.83 30.87 -10.30
N ASP A 3 111.58 31.37 -10.48
CA ASP A 3 111.16 32.69 -10.98
C ASP A 3 109.70 33.06 -10.60
N GLN A 4 109.31 34.32 -10.87
CA GLN A 4 107.95 34.89 -11.11
C GLN A 4 106.68 34.08 -10.76
N ASN A 5 105.70 34.73 -10.11
CA ASN A 5 104.67 35.50 -10.86
C ASN A 5 103.72 36.37 -9.98
N GLU A 6 103.71 37.69 -10.23
CA GLU A 6 102.75 38.77 -9.84
C GLU A 6 102.99 39.93 -10.85
N PRO A 7 102.07 40.92 -11.10
CA PRO A 7 101.06 41.49 -10.17
C PRO A 7 99.69 41.85 -10.83
N GLU A 8 98.92 42.74 -10.17
CA GLU A 8 97.65 43.40 -10.61
C GLU A 8 97.86 44.60 -11.60
N PRO A 9 96.99 45.65 -11.69
CA PRO A 9 95.57 45.74 -12.08
C PRO A 9 95.31 46.74 -13.26
N GLY A 10 94.06 46.89 -13.75
CA GLY A 10 93.68 48.13 -14.47
C GLY A 10 92.37 48.16 -15.30
N MET A 11 91.70 49.33 -15.27
CA MET A 11 90.76 49.86 -16.30
C MET A 11 91.35 51.20 -16.82
N PRO A 12 90.73 52.01 -17.73
CA PRO A 12 89.52 51.85 -18.56
C PRO A 12 89.72 52.21 -20.06
N ALA A 13 88.70 51.97 -20.92
CA ALA A 13 88.68 52.42 -22.32
C ALA A 13 87.28 52.91 -22.77
N ALA A 14 87.20 53.65 -23.89
CA ALA A 14 86.20 54.73 -24.04
C ALA A 14 85.69 55.04 -25.47
N GLY A 15 84.37 54.89 -25.67
CA GLY A 15 83.52 55.76 -26.50
C GLY A 15 83.43 55.59 -28.04
N ARG A 16 82.18 55.70 -28.57
CA ARG A 16 81.77 56.34 -29.85
C ARG A 16 80.22 56.39 -29.98
N LYS A 17 79.66 57.37 -30.72
CA LYS A 17 78.21 57.69 -30.88
C LYS A 17 77.99 58.70 -32.05
N PRO A 18 76.76 59.14 -32.41
CA PRO A 18 75.60 58.43 -32.99
C PRO A 18 75.74 58.38 -34.55
N PRO A 19 74.97 59.02 -35.50
CA PRO A 19 73.87 60.00 -35.46
C PRO A 19 72.44 59.39 -35.70
N PRO A 20 71.50 59.87 -36.56
CA PRO A 20 70.26 60.43 -35.98
C PRO A 20 68.89 59.93 -36.52
N GLY A 21 67.85 60.18 -35.72
CA GLY A 21 66.48 60.56 -36.14
C GLY A 21 65.39 59.48 -36.04
N ASP A 22 64.17 59.76 -35.57
CA ASP A 22 63.60 60.96 -34.91
C ASP A 22 62.35 60.57 -34.06
N GLU A 23 61.80 61.56 -33.32
CA GLU A 23 60.47 61.60 -32.65
C GLU A 23 60.21 60.83 -31.32
N GLU A 24 60.03 61.63 -30.25
CA GLU A 24 59.28 61.37 -29.01
C GLU A 24 57.87 62.05 -29.14
N PRO A 25 56.84 61.86 -28.26
CA PRO A 25 56.97 61.65 -26.81
C PRO A 25 55.95 60.71 -26.09
N THR A 26 56.35 60.31 -24.87
CA THR A 26 55.56 60.14 -23.63
C THR A 26 54.02 60.12 -23.71
N GLU A 27 53.39 58.99 -23.34
CA GLU A 27 51.98 58.94 -22.91
C GLU A 27 51.83 58.96 -21.38
N VAL A 28 50.79 59.63 -20.87
CA VAL A 28 50.56 59.89 -19.45
C VAL A 28 49.35 59.12 -18.92
N ARG A 29 49.49 58.48 -17.77
CA ARG A 29 48.43 57.72 -17.07
C ARG A 29 47.20 58.59 -16.74
N PRO A 30 46.01 58.29 -17.29
CA PRO A 30 44.79 59.03 -16.96
C PRO A 30 44.23 58.70 -15.57
N ALA A 31 43.40 59.61 -15.05
CA ALA A 31 42.56 59.47 -13.86
C ALA A 31 41.08 59.40 -14.29
N PRO A 32 40.13 58.93 -13.44
CA PRO A 32 38.77 58.66 -13.88
C PRO A 32 37.97 59.94 -14.19
N ALA A 33 37.17 59.90 -15.26
CA ALA A 33 36.24 60.96 -15.62
C ALA A 33 34.88 60.77 -14.94
N ALA A 34 34.25 61.87 -14.53
CA ALA A 34 32.87 61.89 -14.05
C ALA A 34 31.89 62.11 -15.23
N MET A 35 30.73 61.46 -15.15
CA MET A 35 29.52 61.72 -15.94
C MET A 35 28.36 61.70 -14.93
N ASP A 36 27.80 62.85 -14.58
CA ASP A 36 26.74 63.58 -15.30
C ASP A 36 25.35 63.03 -14.95
N SER A 37 24.54 63.89 -14.33
CA SER A 37 23.32 63.51 -13.61
C SER A 37 22.09 63.59 -14.50
N ARG A 38 21.70 62.48 -15.13
CA ARG A 38 20.44 62.40 -15.89
C ARG A 38 19.32 61.86 -15.02
N THR A 39 18.49 62.78 -14.54
CA THR A 39 17.18 62.49 -13.95
C THR A 39 16.34 61.65 -14.91
N VAL A 40 15.90 60.48 -14.47
CA VAL A 40 14.86 59.71 -15.14
C VAL A 40 13.59 59.84 -14.30
N GLU A 41 12.64 60.61 -14.83
CA GLU A 41 11.33 60.81 -14.23
C GLU A 41 10.48 59.56 -14.44
N LEU A 42 10.21 58.83 -13.34
CA LEU A 42 9.31 57.67 -13.33
C LEU A 42 8.01 58.04 -12.64
N ASP A 43 7.16 58.77 -13.37
CA ASP A 43 5.74 58.89 -13.00
C ASP A 43 5.03 57.55 -13.23
N GLY A 44 4.19 57.16 -12.28
CA GLY A 44 3.60 55.83 -12.20
C GLY A 44 2.89 55.61 -10.85
N PRO A 45 1.56 55.43 -10.83
CA PRO A 45 0.79 55.56 -9.58
C PRO A 45 1.05 54.42 -8.59
N THR A 46 1.41 54.81 -7.36
CA THR A 46 1.63 53.92 -6.22
C THR A 46 0.41 53.05 -5.92
N ARG A 47 0.45 51.78 -6.30
CA ARG A 47 -0.51 50.78 -5.80
C ARG A 47 -0.20 50.50 -4.33
N PRO A 48 -1.15 50.64 -3.40
CA PRO A 48 -0.92 50.25 -2.01
C PRO A 48 -0.70 48.74 -1.91
N LEU A 49 0.14 48.32 -0.97
CA LEU A 49 0.40 46.90 -0.71
C LEU A 49 -0.88 46.23 -0.20
N SER A 50 -1.44 45.33 -1.00
CA SER A 50 -2.57 44.49 -0.59
C SER A 50 -2.13 43.58 0.55
N VAL A 51 -2.62 43.86 1.77
CA VAL A 51 -2.47 42.97 2.93
C VAL A 51 -3.04 41.59 2.55
N PRO A 52 -2.31 40.48 2.76
CA PRO A 52 -2.87 39.15 2.58
C PRO A 52 -4.11 38.99 3.46
N ARG A 53 -5.26 38.68 2.85
CA ARG A 53 -6.45 38.30 3.62
C ARG A 53 -6.18 36.99 4.33
N GLU A 54 -6.42 36.96 5.64
CA GLU A 54 -6.50 35.71 6.37
C GLU A 54 -7.58 34.83 5.75
N THR A 55 -7.20 33.63 5.31
CA THR A 55 -8.17 32.58 5.00
C THR A 55 -8.84 32.15 6.30
N PRO A 56 -10.19 32.13 6.38
CA PRO A 56 -10.86 31.61 7.57
C PRO A 56 -10.47 30.14 7.79
N PRO A 57 -10.37 29.68 9.05
CA PRO A 57 -9.99 28.31 9.35
C PRO A 57 -10.99 27.32 8.76
N VAL A 58 -10.48 26.27 8.14
CA VAL A 58 -11.30 25.11 7.75
C VAL A 58 -11.82 24.45 9.04
N PRO A 59 -13.13 24.19 9.18
CA PRO A 59 -13.65 23.49 10.35
C PRO A 59 -13.06 22.08 10.42
N SER A 60 -12.54 21.71 11.58
CA SER A 60 -12.13 20.34 11.86
C SER A 60 -13.37 19.43 11.78
N PRO A 61 -13.27 18.22 11.19
CA PRO A 61 -14.33 17.23 11.34
C PRO A 61 -14.42 16.81 12.82
N ASP A 62 -15.65 16.71 13.33
CA ASP A 62 -15.90 16.31 14.71
C ASP A 62 -15.35 14.90 15.01
N PRO A 63 -14.86 14.64 16.24
CA PRO A 63 -14.40 13.32 16.63
C PRO A 63 -15.58 12.35 16.65
N VAL A 64 -15.57 11.36 15.74
CA VAL A 64 -16.52 10.25 15.77
C VAL A 64 -16.33 9.43 17.05
N THR A 65 -17.28 9.55 17.98
CA THR A 65 -17.35 8.72 19.19
C THR A 65 -17.36 7.24 18.79
N PRO A 66 -16.46 6.40 19.33
CA PRO A 66 -16.53 4.95 19.13
C PRO A 66 -17.81 4.40 19.80
N GLU A 67 -18.81 4.02 19.00
CA GLU A 67 -20.03 3.44 19.54
C GLU A 67 -19.77 2.04 20.10
N GLN A 68 -20.47 1.71 21.19
CA GLN A 68 -20.04 0.69 22.14
C GLN A 68 -20.25 -0.75 21.62
N SER A 69 -19.31 -1.64 21.97
CA SER A 69 -19.30 -3.03 21.50
C SER A 69 -20.56 -3.82 21.89
N ALA A 70 -21.23 -4.39 20.90
CA ALA A 70 -22.19 -5.49 21.11
C ALA A 70 -21.46 -6.83 20.97
N GLN A 71 -21.37 -7.59 22.06
CA GLN A 71 -20.88 -8.97 22.03
C GLN A 71 -22.03 -9.92 21.63
N PRO A 72 -21.81 -10.90 20.72
CA PRO A 72 -22.69 -12.05 20.59
C PRO A 72 -22.41 -13.05 21.72
N ASP A 73 -23.46 -13.57 22.34
CA ASP A 73 -23.39 -14.60 23.39
C ASP A 73 -23.14 -16.00 22.76
N PRO A 74 -22.45 -16.94 23.44
CA PRO A 74 -21.96 -18.16 22.80
C PRO A 74 -22.98 -19.31 22.88
N GLY A 75 -23.57 -19.73 21.75
CA GLY A 75 -24.55 -20.81 21.81
C GLY A 75 -25.18 -21.33 20.52
N GLU A 76 -24.41 -21.72 19.49
CA GLU A 76 -24.90 -22.80 18.61
C GLU A 76 -23.80 -23.71 18.07
N THR A 77 -24.13 -25.00 17.90
CA THR A 77 -23.15 -26.08 17.76
C THR A 77 -22.80 -26.34 16.30
N THR A 78 -21.52 -26.21 15.93
CA THR A 78 -21.01 -26.52 14.59
C THR A 78 -21.22 -27.99 14.24
N ARG A 79 -22.31 -28.31 13.54
CA ARG A 79 -22.53 -29.63 12.94
C ARG A 79 -21.81 -29.70 11.59
N VAL A 80 -20.69 -30.41 11.57
CA VAL A 80 -19.98 -30.75 10.32
C VAL A 80 -20.92 -31.53 9.40
N LEU A 81 -21.00 -31.12 8.13
CA LEU A 81 -21.70 -31.83 7.07
C LEU A 81 -20.67 -32.48 6.15
N GLU A 82 -20.79 -33.79 5.96
CA GLU A 82 -19.98 -34.59 5.03
C GLU A 82 -20.45 -34.36 3.58
N PRO A 83 -19.57 -34.54 2.57
CA PRO A 83 -19.93 -34.34 1.17
C PRO A 83 -20.90 -35.43 0.66
N PRO A 84 -21.79 -35.10 -0.30
CA PRO A 84 -22.83 -36.01 -0.78
C PRO A 84 -22.28 -37.17 -1.62
N VAL A 85 -22.91 -38.34 -1.47
CA VAL A 85 -22.61 -39.54 -2.26
C VAL A 85 -23.25 -39.47 -3.65
N LYS A 86 -22.58 -40.11 -4.61
CA LYS A 86 -22.86 -40.16 -6.05
C LYS A 86 -24.31 -40.56 -6.41
N ALA A 87 -24.88 -39.92 -7.42
CA ALA A 87 -26.19 -40.24 -7.99
C ALA A 87 -26.21 -41.58 -8.77
N PRO A 88 -27.38 -42.25 -8.90
CA PRO A 88 -27.55 -43.46 -9.69
C PRO A 88 -27.83 -43.17 -11.18
N GLU A 89 -27.46 -44.11 -12.05
CA GLU A 89 -27.82 -44.17 -13.48
C GLU A 89 -28.31 -45.60 -13.84
N PRO A 90 -29.02 -45.80 -14.97
CA PRO A 90 -30.12 -46.77 -15.04
C PRO A 90 -29.82 -48.16 -15.66
N ASP A 91 -30.84 -49.02 -15.65
CA ASP A 91 -30.89 -50.38 -16.20
C ASP A 91 -30.62 -50.50 -17.72
N PRO A 92 -30.12 -51.68 -18.15
CA PRO A 92 -30.39 -52.23 -19.48
C PRO A 92 -30.95 -53.66 -19.45
N GLU A 93 -32.14 -53.84 -20.03
CA GLU A 93 -32.70 -55.11 -20.54
C GLU A 93 -32.49 -55.19 -22.09
N PRO A 94 -32.90 -56.23 -22.87
CA PRO A 94 -33.64 -57.47 -22.53
C PRO A 94 -33.16 -58.80 -23.19
N ALA A 95 -33.84 -59.90 -22.82
CA ALA A 95 -34.17 -61.09 -23.65
C ALA A 95 -33.04 -62.04 -24.16
N PRO A 96 -33.35 -63.24 -24.69
CA PRO A 96 -34.61 -64.04 -24.69
C PRO A 96 -34.46 -65.30 -23.78
N VAL A 97 -35.09 -66.49 -23.88
CA VAL A 97 -35.95 -67.21 -24.87
C VAL A 97 -36.85 -68.24 -24.14
N GLU A 98 -37.84 -68.80 -24.86
CA GLU A 98 -38.48 -70.16 -24.81
C GLU A 98 -38.64 -70.98 -23.49
N GLU A 99 -39.62 -71.87 -23.32
CA GLU A 99 -40.95 -72.21 -23.87
C GLU A 99 -41.25 -73.65 -23.39
N ARG A 100 -42.44 -73.92 -22.82
CA ARG A 100 -43.03 -75.27 -22.89
C ARG A 100 -44.56 -75.26 -22.71
N SER A 101 -45.26 -75.46 -23.82
CA SER A 101 -46.66 -75.87 -23.95
C SER A 101 -46.93 -77.22 -23.23
N GLU A 102 -48.16 -77.62 -22.87
CA GLU A 102 -49.34 -77.88 -23.71
C GLU A 102 -50.64 -77.94 -22.83
N PRO A 103 -51.86 -77.96 -23.41
CA PRO A 103 -53.12 -77.71 -22.70
C PRO A 103 -53.93 -78.97 -22.33
N VAL A 104 -54.99 -78.76 -21.53
CA VAL A 104 -56.16 -79.66 -21.46
C VAL A 104 -57.42 -78.85 -21.77
N ARG A 105 -58.40 -79.48 -22.43
CA ARG A 105 -59.50 -78.81 -23.15
C ARG A 105 -60.84 -79.52 -22.92
N GLN A 106 -61.95 -78.77 -22.99
CA GLN A 106 -63.34 -79.25 -22.97
C GLN A 106 -63.78 -79.88 -21.61
N GLU A 107 -65.07 -80.03 -21.27
CA GLU A 107 -66.29 -79.94 -22.10
C GLU A 107 -67.52 -79.47 -21.32
N ALA A 108 -68.62 -79.12 -22.02
CA ALA A 108 -69.95 -78.88 -21.46
C ALA A 108 -71.02 -78.93 -22.57
N PRO A 109 -72.34 -79.04 -22.24
CA PRO A 109 -73.00 -79.87 -21.23
C PRO A 109 -73.67 -81.11 -21.91
N PRO A 110 -74.49 -81.92 -21.21
CA PRO A 110 -75.94 -81.77 -21.45
C PRO A 110 -76.87 -82.23 -20.29
N GLY A 111 -78.18 -82.07 -20.48
CA GLY A 111 -79.18 -83.01 -19.90
C GLY A 111 -80.10 -82.45 -18.81
N ALA A 112 -81.22 -81.86 -19.21
CA ALA A 112 -82.28 -81.49 -18.27
C ALA A 112 -83.15 -82.70 -17.86
N ARG A 113 -83.37 -82.87 -16.55
CA ARG A 113 -84.51 -83.58 -15.94
C ARG A 113 -84.60 -83.16 -14.47
N GLY A 114 -85.64 -82.41 -14.10
CA GLY A 114 -85.93 -82.11 -12.70
C GLY A 114 -86.80 -83.20 -12.07
N LEU A 115 -86.79 -83.29 -10.73
CA LEU A 115 -87.99 -83.26 -9.87
C LEU A 115 -87.62 -83.43 -8.38
N PHE A 116 -88.09 -82.50 -7.54
CA PHE A 116 -88.28 -82.62 -6.08
C PHE A 116 -87.03 -82.84 -5.18
N GLN A 117 -87.04 -82.57 -3.85
CA GLN A 117 -87.64 -81.51 -3.01
C GLN A 117 -87.12 -81.71 -1.56
N LYS A 118 -86.96 -80.63 -0.75
CA LYS A 118 -86.64 -80.66 0.71
C LYS A 118 -85.16 -81.06 1.01
N ARG A 119 -84.48 -80.65 2.11
CA ARG A 119 -84.81 -79.82 3.29
C ARG A 119 -83.72 -78.73 3.50
N PRO A 120 -83.97 -77.64 4.27
CA PRO A 120 -82.91 -76.73 4.68
C PRO A 120 -81.91 -77.44 5.62
N SER A 121 -80.62 -77.40 5.27
CA SER A 121 -79.52 -77.74 6.18
C SER A 121 -79.19 -76.52 7.04
N SER A 122 -78.88 -76.72 8.32
CA SER A 122 -78.43 -75.66 9.24
C SER A 122 -77.15 -74.97 8.75
N ALA A 123 -76.27 -75.72 8.07
CA ALA A 123 -75.09 -75.15 7.42
C ALA A 123 -75.46 -74.16 6.30
N GLY A 124 -76.56 -74.40 5.57
CA GLY A 124 -77.04 -73.48 4.54
C GLY A 124 -77.53 -72.15 5.12
N ALA A 125 -78.19 -72.17 6.28
CA ALA A 125 -78.58 -70.97 7.00
C ALA A 125 -77.35 -70.18 7.50
N LEU A 126 -76.33 -70.88 8.03
CA LEU A 126 -75.07 -70.26 8.46
C LEU A 126 -74.35 -69.57 7.29
N ILE A 127 -74.27 -70.22 6.12
CA ILE A 127 -73.66 -69.66 4.91
C ILE A 127 -74.44 -68.41 4.45
N LEU A 128 -75.77 -68.43 4.50
CA LEU A 128 -76.60 -67.28 4.12
C LEU A 128 -76.39 -66.08 5.08
N VAL A 129 -76.28 -66.34 6.39
CA VAL A 129 -75.98 -65.30 7.40
C VAL A 129 -74.55 -64.76 7.22
N LEU A 130 -73.57 -65.61 6.94
CA LEU A 130 -72.19 -65.18 6.66
C LEU A 130 -72.10 -64.34 5.37
N LEU A 131 -72.80 -64.73 4.30
CA LEU A 131 -72.88 -63.94 3.07
C LEU A 131 -73.62 -62.62 3.27
N ALA A 132 -74.68 -62.60 4.08
CA ALA A 132 -75.40 -61.37 4.42
C ALA A 132 -74.53 -60.42 5.26
N LEU A 133 -73.80 -60.93 6.25
CA LEU A 133 -72.84 -60.13 7.04
C LEU A 133 -71.68 -59.64 6.18
N PHE A 134 -71.08 -60.50 5.34
CA PHE A 134 -69.99 -60.12 4.46
C PHE A 134 -70.42 -59.08 3.43
N GLY A 135 -71.57 -59.28 2.78
CA GLY A 135 -72.17 -58.31 1.86
C GLY A 135 -72.54 -56.99 2.55
N PHE A 136 -73.01 -57.03 3.80
CA PHE A 136 -73.26 -55.83 4.60
C PHE A 136 -71.96 -55.10 4.96
N THR A 137 -70.90 -55.81 5.40
CA THR A 137 -69.59 -55.17 5.68
C THR A 137 -68.96 -54.60 4.40
N LEU A 138 -69.12 -55.26 3.26
CA LEU A 138 -68.64 -54.76 1.97
C LEU A 138 -69.42 -53.53 1.51
N ALA A 139 -70.75 -53.53 1.67
CA ALA A 139 -71.59 -52.37 1.38
C ALA A 139 -71.32 -51.19 2.32
N VAL A 140 -71.02 -51.43 3.60
CA VAL A 140 -70.59 -50.40 4.55
C VAL A 140 -69.21 -49.86 4.18
N GLN A 141 -68.23 -50.72 3.87
CA GLN A 141 -66.91 -50.30 3.41
C GLN A 141 -66.97 -49.47 2.13
N LEU A 142 -67.76 -49.90 1.14
CA LEU A 142 -68.00 -49.14 -0.09
C LEU A 142 -68.70 -47.81 0.21
N LYS A 143 -69.73 -47.77 1.08
CA LYS A 143 -70.40 -46.50 1.41
C LYS A 143 -69.53 -45.54 2.23
N SER A 144 -68.63 -46.06 3.06
CA SER A 144 -67.59 -45.25 3.73
C SER A 144 -66.55 -44.73 2.73
N ASN A 145 -66.24 -45.47 1.66
CA ASN A 145 -65.37 -45.03 0.57
C ASN A 145 -66.08 -44.03 -0.38
N ASP A 146 -67.41 -44.13 -0.54
CA ASP A 146 -68.29 -43.16 -1.21
C ASP A 146 -68.73 -42.01 -0.28
N SER A 147 -67.90 -41.67 0.71
CA SER A 147 -68.11 -40.48 1.57
C SER A 147 -67.16 -39.32 1.22
N ASP A 148 -66.26 -39.52 0.26
CA ASP A 148 -65.33 -38.50 -0.27
C ASP A 148 -65.98 -37.60 -1.34
N GLU A 149 -67.12 -36.97 -1.02
CA GLU A 149 -67.76 -35.92 -1.86
C GLU A 149 -66.97 -34.58 -1.82
N GLY A 150 -65.63 -34.66 -1.93
CA GLY A 150 -64.71 -33.51 -1.89
C GLY A 150 -63.46 -33.64 -2.78
N LEU A 151 -63.16 -34.81 -3.37
CA LEU A 151 -61.87 -35.07 -4.03
C LEU A 151 -61.84 -34.94 -5.57
N ALA A 152 -62.90 -34.43 -6.21
CA ALA A 152 -62.90 -34.12 -7.63
C ALA A 152 -62.31 -32.73 -7.96
N GLY A 153 -62.42 -31.75 -7.06
CA GLY A 153 -61.88 -30.38 -7.24
C GLY A 153 -60.44 -30.21 -6.74
N ALA A 154 -60.13 -30.82 -5.59
CA ALA A 154 -58.91 -30.59 -4.82
C ALA A 154 -57.59 -30.69 -5.61
N ARG A 155 -57.52 -31.53 -6.65
CA ARG A 155 -56.28 -31.75 -7.43
C ARG A 155 -55.75 -30.50 -8.13
N GLN A 156 -56.61 -29.57 -8.55
CA GLN A 156 -56.16 -28.32 -9.15
C GLN A 156 -55.78 -27.29 -8.09
N GLU A 157 -56.49 -27.29 -6.96
CA GLU A 157 -56.32 -26.37 -5.84
C GLU A 157 -55.01 -26.66 -5.08
N ASP A 158 -54.68 -27.93 -4.82
CA ASP A 158 -53.40 -28.32 -4.21
C ASP A 158 -52.21 -28.04 -5.14
N LEU A 159 -52.34 -28.20 -6.46
CA LEU A 159 -51.27 -27.85 -7.40
C LEU A 159 -51.02 -26.33 -7.44
N VAL A 160 -52.09 -25.51 -7.43
CA VAL A 160 -51.96 -24.06 -7.30
C VAL A 160 -51.33 -23.67 -5.96
N ARG A 161 -51.72 -24.33 -4.86
CA ARG A 161 -51.15 -24.09 -3.53
C ARG A 161 -49.67 -24.46 -3.44
N ILE A 162 -49.27 -25.60 -4.02
CA ILE A 162 -47.86 -26.03 -4.09
C ILE A 162 -47.06 -25.06 -4.96
N LEU A 163 -47.62 -24.58 -6.08
CA LEU A 163 -46.99 -23.56 -6.91
C LEU A 163 -46.80 -22.24 -6.16
N SER A 164 -47.82 -21.75 -5.45
CA SER A 164 -47.72 -20.50 -4.66
C SER A 164 -46.76 -20.62 -3.47
N ASP A 165 -46.66 -21.78 -2.82
CA ASP A 165 -45.66 -22.04 -1.78
C ASP A 165 -44.24 -22.10 -2.38
N LEU A 166 -44.07 -22.74 -3.54
CA LEU A 166 -42.80 -22.77 -4.27
C LEU A 166 -42.38 -21.38 -4.78
N GLU A 167 -43.32 -20.57 -5.28
CA GLU A 167 -43.10 -19.20 -5.75
C GLU A 167 -42.78 -18.25 -4.58
N ALA A 168 -43.45 -18.40 -3.43
CA ALA A 168 -43.11 -17.68 -2.21
C ALA A 168 -41.72 -18.08 -1.66
N ARG A 169 -41.35 -19.37 -1.76
CA ARG A 169 -40.01 -19.86 -1.40
C ARG A 169 -38.93 -19.36 -2.35
N ASP A 170 -39.16 -19.38 -3.66
CA ASP A 170 -38.21 -18.82 -4.64
C ASP A 170 -38.06 -17.31 -4.41
N SER A 171 -39.15 -16.54 -4.36
CA SER A 171 -39.11 -15.10 -4.06
C SER A 171 -38.31 -14.78 -2.79
N ARG A 172 -38.48 -15.59 -1.74
CA ARG A 172 -37.68 -15.50 -0.51
C ARG A 172 -36.19 -15.85 -0.76
N LEU A 173 -35.88 -16.94 -1.45
CA LEU A 173 -34.51 -17.34 -1.75
C LEU A 173 -33.78 -16.33 -2.64
N GLN A 174 -34.44 -15.75 -3.65
CA GLN A 174 -33.89 -14.67 -4.47
C GLN A 174 -33.58 -13.42 -3.63
N SER A 175 -34.42 -13.12 -2.62
CA SER A 175 -34.17 -12.04 -1.65
C SER A 175 -32.96 -12.35 -0.75
N GLU A 176 -32.88 -13.58 -0.21
CA GLU A 176 -31.76 -14.03 0.62
C GLU A 176 -30.43 -14.05 -0.18
N ILE A 177 -30.44 -14.50 -1.44
CA ILE A 177 -29.30 -14.40 -2.37
C ILE A 177 -28.90 -12.93 -2.58
N SER A 178 -29.85 -12.05 -2.90
CA SER A 178 -29.60 -10.62 -3.13
C SER A 178 -28.98 -9.93 -1.90
N ALA A 179 -29.39 -10.32 -0.70
CA ALA A 179 -28.83 -9.84 0.56
C ALA A 179 -27.42 -10.40 0.82
N LEU A 180 -27.19 -11.68 0.57
CA LEU A 180 -25.87 -12.34 0.72
C LEU A 180 -24.84 -11.79 -0.27
N GLU A 181 -25.19 -11.59 -1.54
CA GLU A 181 -24.33 -10.91 -2.50
C GLU A 181 -23.98 -9.49 -2.07
N THR A 182 -24.95 -8.76 -1.52
CA THR A 182 -24.74 -7.37 -1.07
C THR A 182 -23.81 -7.32 0.14
N SER A 183 -23.96 -8.26 1.08
CA SER A 183 -23.04 -8.48 2.20
C SER A 183 -21.63 -8.87 1.71
N GLN A 184 -21.53 -9.76 0.72
CA GLN A 184 -20.25 -10.15 0.10
C GLN A 184 -19.56 -8.95 -0.56
N ARG A 185 -20.30 -8.13 -1.33
CA ARG A 185 -19.79 -6.89 -1.94
C ARG A 185 -19.27 -5.91 -0.88
N GLN A 186 -20.03 -5.67 0.19
CA GLN A 186 -19.63 -4.79 1.31
C GLN A 186 -18.41 -5.31 2.07
N LEU A 187 -18.34 -6.62 2.36
CA LEU A 187 -17.17 -7.22 3.01
C LEU A 187 -15.92 -7.13 2.13
N THR A 188 -16.06 -7.36 0.83
CA THR A 188 -14.96 -7.29 -0.14
C THR A 188 -14.41 -5.85 -0.27
N SER A 189 -15.28 -4.85 -0.38
CA SER A 189 -14.85 -3.44 -0.38
C SER A 189 -14.25 -3.01 0.97
N GLY A 190 -14.78 -3.49 2.09
CA GLY A 190 -14.22 -3.27 3.43
C GLY A 190 -12.85 -3.93 3.66
N VAL A 191 -12.55 -5.05 3.02
CA VAL A 191 -11.20 -5.65 2.99
C VAL A 191 -10.25 -4.76 2.17
N ALA A 192 -10.64 -4.38 0.94
CA ALA A 192 -9.82 -3.53 0.09
C ALA A 192 -9.51 -2.16 0.73
N GLY A 193 -10.50 -1.52 1.36
CA GLY A 193 -10.33 -0.25 2.07
C GLY A 193 -9.36 -0.36 3.25
N ARG A 194 -9.44 -1.44 4.05
CA ARG A 194 -8.50 -1.69 5.16
C ARG A 194 -7.07 -1.95 4.67
N GLN A 195 -6.92 -2.67 3.55
CA GLN A 195 -5.59 -2.91 2.96
C GLN A 195 -4.96 -1.63 2.43
N ALA A 196 -5.74 -0.75 1.78
CA ALA A 196 -5.28 0.56 1.34
C ALA A 196 -4.89 1.48 2.52
N ALA A 197 -5.71 1.51 3.59
CA ALA A 197 -5.41 2.27 4.79
C ALA A 197 -4.14 1.78 5.51
N LEU A 198 -3.91 0.47 5.57
CA LEU A 198 -2.69 -0.11 6.12
C LEU A 198 -1.46 0.23 5.26
N ALA A 199 -1.59 0.21 3.93
CA ALA A 199 -0.50 0.57 3.02
C ALA A 199 -0.08 2.04 3.17
N GLU A 200 -1.03 2.98 3.27
CA GLU A 200 -0.70 4.40 3.50
C GLU A 200 -0.15 4.63 4.93
N ALA A 201 -0.66 3.92 5.94
CA ALA A 201 -0.11 3.97 7.30
C ALA A 201 1.34 3.47 7.36
N GLN A 202 1.67 2.38 6.64
CA GLN A 202 3.04 1.88 6.53
C GLN A 202 3.94 2.88 5.79
N LYS A 203 3.53 3.37 4.61
CA LYS A 203 4.25 4.38 3.84
C LYS A 203 4.54 5.63 4.69
N ARG A 204 3.56 6.14 5.42
CA ARG A 204 3.72 7.28 6.33
C ARG A 204 4.62 6.97 7.53
N SER A 205 4.60 5.74 8.04
CA SER A 205 5.55 5.28 9.07
C SER A 205 6.98 5.26 8.52
N ASP A 206 7.18 4.87 7.26
CA ASP A 206 8.48 4.80 6.62
C ASP A 206 9.02 6.22 6.32
N GLU A 207 8.17 7.13 5.81
CA GLU A 207 8.47 8.56 5.66
C GLU A 207 8.90 9.20 6.99
N LEU A 208 8.14 8.95 8.07
CA LEU A 208 8.47 9.46 9.41
C LEU A 208 9.74 8.84 9.98
N GLY A 209 9.98 7.54 9.75
CA GLY A 209 11.22 6.86 10.17
C GLY A 209 12.46 7.36 9.42
N LEU A 210 12.31 7.74 8.15
CA LEU A 210 13.37 8.35 7.35
C LEU A 210 13.74 9.75 7.87
N LEU A 211 12.73 10.58 8.19
CA LEU A 211 12.91 11.92 8.77
C LEU A 211 13.44 11.89 10.21
N ALA A 212 12.95 10.95 11.05
CA ALA A 212 13.42 10.75 12.42
C ALA A 212 14.83 10.16 12.51
N GLY A 213 15.35 9.62 11.40
CA GLY A 213 16.67 9.00 11.34
C GLY A 213 16.71 7.52 11.73
N THR A 214 15.58 6.88 11.99
CA THR A 214 15.51 5.48 12.44
C THR A 214 15.58 4.47 11.28
N LEU A 215 15.25 4.89 10.05
CA LEU A 215 15.34 4.06 8.85
C LEU A 215 16.46 4.51 7.91
N ALA A 216 17.13 3.55 7.27
CA ALA A 216 18.12 3.82 6.22
C ALA A 216 17.43 4.36 4.95
N GLY A 217 18.14 5.20 4.18
CA GLY A 217 17.64 5.83 2.96
C GLY A 217 18.44 5.46 1.72
N ARG A 218 17.79 5.44 0.56
CA ARG A 218 18.41 5.27 -0.77
C ARG A 218 17.72 6.16 -1.80
N GLY A 219 18.47 6.82 -2.67
CA GLY A 219 17.92 7.70 -3.70
C GLY A 219 19.01 8.45 -4.48
N PRO A 220 18.64 9.33 -5.42
CA PRO A 220 19.60 10.25 -6.04
C PRO A 220 20.19 11.18 -4.97
N GLY A 221 21.44 11.61 -5.16
CA GLY A 221 22.09 12.44 -4.16
C GLY A 221 23.46 12.99 -4.54
N LEU A 222 24.10 13.62 -3.56
CA LEU A 222 25.52 13.99 -3.60
C LEU A 222 26.33 13.11 -2.65
N ARG A 223 27.54 12.76 -3.09
CA ARG A 223 28.64 12.41 -2.21
C ARG A 223 29.61 13.60 -2.18
N ILE A 224 29.86 14.12 -0.99
CA ILE A 224 30.64 15.34 -0.76
C ILE A 224 31.84 14.96 0.09
N VAL A 225 33.05 15.30 -0.36
CA VAL A 225 34.29 15.13 0.42
C VAL A 225 34.77 16.51 0.84
N ILE A 226 35.06 16.70 2.12
CA ILE A 226 35.45 17.99 2.72
C ILE A 226 36.69 17.76 3.59
N ASP A 227 37.74 18.56 3.39
CA ASP A 227 38.98 18.45 4.17
C ASP A 227 39.49 19.82 4.65
N GLY A 228 40.30 19.82 5.71
CA GLY A 228 40.86 21.04 6.32
C GLY A 228 39.86 21.89 7.12
N VAL A 229 38.67 21.37 7.42
CA VAL A 229 37.56 22.15 8.01
C VAL A 229 37.28 21.90 9.49
N LYS A 230 36.71 22.92 10.14
CA LYS A 230 36.11 22.90 11.49
C LYS A 230 34.63 22.52 11.46
N ALA A 231 34.09 22.17 12.62
CA ALA A 231 32.69 21.82 12.84
C ALA A 231 31.69 22.88 12.33
N GLY A 232 32.04 24.17 12.43
CA GLY A 232 31.20 25.27 11.92
C GLY A 232 30.94 25.20 10.41
N ALA A 233 31.94 24.82 9.61
CA ALA A 233 31.79 24.68 8.15
C ALA A 233 31.02 23.40 7.77
N ILE A 234 31.15 22.33 8.56
CA ILE A 234 30.32 21.12 8.42
C ILE A 234 28.85 21.44 8.72
N LEU A 235 28.58 22.17 9.82
CA LEU A 235 27.24 22.65 10.13
C LEU A 235 26.69 23.54 9.01
N ASN A 236 27.47 24.50 8.51
CA ASN A 236 27.04 25.36 7.40
C ASN A 236 26.69 24.53 6.15
N THR A 237 27.51 23.54 5.80
CA THR A 237 27.24 22.63 4.68
C THR A 237 25.93 21.87 4.85
N VAL A 238 25.64 21.37 6.06
CA VAL A 238 24.37 20.69 6.37
C VAL A 238 23.17 21.65 6.28
N GLN A 239 23.33 22.92 6.64
CA GLN A 239 22.27 23.92 6.56
C GLN A 239 21.99 24.35 5.11
N GLU A 240 23.01 24.58 4.28
CA GLU A 240 22.85 24.84 2.85
C GLU A 240 22.18 23.67 2.13
N LEU A 241 22.59 22.43 2.44
CA LEU A 241 21.94 21.23 1.90
C LEU A 241 20.46 21.15 2.27
N ARG A 242 20.09 21.47 3.52
CA ARG A 242 18.67 21.54 3.95
C ARG A 242 17.90 22.60 3.16
N GLY A 243 18.49 23.79 2.98
CA GLY A 243 17.90 24.85 2.15
C GLY A 243 17.72 24.45 0.69
N ALA A 244 18.59 23.57 0.17
CA ALA A 244 18.59 23.08 -1.20
C ALA A 244 17.82 21.75 -1.42
N GLY A 245 17.04 21.28 -0.44
CA GLY A 245 16.23 20.05 -0.58
C GLY A 245 17.00 18.74 -0.32
N GLY A 246 18.01 18.77 0.53
CA GLY A 246 18.67 17.58 1.08
C GLY A 246 17.88 16.99 2.24
N GLU A 247 17.26 15.83 2.01
CA GLU A 247 16.27 15.22 2.90
C GLU A 247 16.92 14.29 3.95
N VAL A 248 17.88 13.46 3.51
CA VAL A 248 18.47 12.38 4.32
C VAL A 248 19.98 12.46 4.25
N MET A 249 20.66 12.52 5.39
CA MET A 249 22.09 12.81 5.45
C MET A 249 22.85 11.90 6.42
N GLN A 250 24.08 11.55 6.07
CA GLN A 250 25.07 11.02 7.01
C GLN A 250 26.46 11.63 6.77
N ILE A 251 27.25 11.77 7.83
CA ILE A 251 28.67 12.12 7.75
C ILE A 251 29.53 10.94 8.23
N ALA A 252 30.62 10.68 7.53
CA ALA A 252 31.70 9.82 7.98
C ALA A 252 33.02 10.61 8.00
N GLY A 253 34.03 10.08 8.68
CA GLY A 253 35.39 10.60 8.69
C GLY A 253 36.40 9.47 8.89
N ALA A 254 37.68 9.76 8.78
CA ALA A 254 38.74 8.79 9.04
C ALA A 254 38.61 8.21 10.46
N GLY A 255 38.69 6.88 10.58
CA GLY A 255 38.60 6.13 11.85
C GLY A 255 37.22 6.06 12.50
N GLY A 256 36.22 6.80 12.02
CA GLY A 256 34.90 6.91 12.64
C GLY A 256 33.82 6.02 12.00
N ARG A 257 32.78 5.70 12.78
CA ARG A 257 31.52 5.16 12.22
C ARG A 257 30.69 6.30 11.60
N PRO A 258 29.96 6.06 10.49
CA PRO A 258 29.04 7.06 9.95
C PRO A 258 27.95 7.48 10.94
N VAL A 259 27.66 8.77 10.99
CA VAL A 259 26.69 9.42 11.89
C VAL A 259 25.49 9.91 11.08
N ARG A 260 24.28 9.50 11.48
CA ARG A 260 23.01 9.91 10.86
C ARG A 260 22.62 11.31 11.31
N ILE A 261 22.58 12.24 10.36
CA ILE A 261 22.24 13.64 10.59
C ILE A 261 20.73 13.81 10.59
N VAL A 262 20.19 14.42 11.64
CA VAL A 262 18.76 14.73 11.86
C VAL A 262 18.59 16.15 12.41
N ALA A 263 17.36 16.61 12.64
CA ALA A 263 17.07 17.96 13.12
C ALA A 263 17.82 18.34 14.42
N SER A 264 18.02 17.38 15.34
CA SER A 264 18.72 17.55 16.61
C SER A 264 20.23 17.24 16.58
N SER A 265 20.81 16.96 15.41
CA SER A 265 22.24 16.69 15.28
C SER A 265 23.10 17.92 15.55
N TYR A 266 24.23 17.71 16.24
CA TYR A 266 25.20 18.75 16.57
C TYR A 266 26.62 18.38 16.15
N PHE A 267 27.44 19.41 15.94
CA PHE A 267 28.87 19.32 15.62
C PHE A 267 29.65 20.26 16.55
N VAL A 268 30.76 19.78 17.10
CA VAL A 268 31.75 20.61 17.82
C VAL A 268 33.16 20.26 17.37
N ASP A 269 34.10 21.20 17.47
CA ASP A 269 35.52 20.91 17.21
C ASP A 269 36.06 19.95 18.29
N ALA A 270 36.89 18.99 17.90
CA ALA A 270 37.47 18.02 18.83
C ALA A 270 38.79 18.52 19.45
N GLU A 271 39.00 18.25 20.74
CA GLU A 271 40.31 18.44 21.37
C GLU A 271 41.35 17.52 20.70
N GLY A 272 42.47 18.10 20.23
CA GLY A 272 43.46 17.40 19.41
C GLY A 272 43.20 17.45 17.89
N GLY A 273 42.07 18.02 17.44
CA GLY A 273 41.71 18.18 16.04
C GLY A 273 40.73 17.11 15.54
N GLY A 274 40.03 17.43 14.44
CA GLY A 274 38.83 16.71 14.01
C GLY A 274 37.56 17.37 14.55
N ILE A 275 36.44 16.66 14.47
CA ILE A 275 35.14 17.09 15.01
C ILE A 275 34.50 15.98 15.85
N VAL A 276 33.56 16.33 16.71
CA VAL A 276 32.60 15.40 17.32
C VAL A 276 31.23 15.68 16.72
N ALA A 277 30.67 14.67 16.04
CA ALA A 277 29.32 14.70 15.48
C ALA A 277 28.41 13.78 16.33
N ASP A 278 27.38 14.34 16.97
CA ASP A 278 26.45 13.58 17.83
C ASP A 278 27.11 12.71 18.93
N GLY A 279 28.31 13.11 19.39
CA GLY A 279 29.10 12.36 20.38
C GLY A 279 30.10 11.36 19.79
N GLN A 280 30.08 11.12 18.48
CA GLN A 280 31.07 10.32 17.77
C GLN A 280 32.19 11.24 17.25
N GLY A 281 33.41 11.03 17.73
CA GLY A 281 34.61 11.68 17.17
C GLY A 281 34.88 11.20 15.74
N LEU A 282 35.22 12.12 14.85
CA LEU A 282 35.54 11.94 13.43
C LEU A 282 36.78 12.78 13.06
N SER A 283 37.72 12.19 12.33
CA SER A 283 38.87 12.93 11.75
C SER A 283 38.66 13.20 10.26
N GLY A 284 39.29 14.25 9.73
CA GLY A 284 39.29 14.55 8.29
C GLY A 284 40.06 13.51 7.45
N PRO A 285 39.81 13.42 6.14
CA PRO A 285 38.76 14.12 5.40
C PRO A 285 37.37 13.54 5.72
N TYR A 286 36.36 14.40 5.71
CA TYR A 286 34.97 14.03 5.97
C TYR A 286 34.25 13.66 4.68
N VAL A 287 33.37 12.66 4.73
CA VAL A 287 32.49 12.26 3.64
C VAL A 287 31.04 12.47 4.07
N LEU A 288 30.40 13.49 3.52
CA LEU A 288 28.99 13.81 3.72
C LEU A 288 28.19 13.24 2.54
N THR A 289 27.27 12.31 2.83
CA THR A 289 26.38 11.70 1.84
C THR A 289 24.97 12.21 2.07
N VAL A 290 24.33 12.73 1.03
CA VAL A 290 23.00 13.37 1.10
C VAL A 290 22.09 12.90 -0.04
N ILE A 291 20.86 12.49 0.31
CA ILE A 291 19.77 12.19 -0.63
C ILE A 291 18.96 13.47 -0.87
N GLY A 292 18.61 13.73 -2.13
CA GLY A 292 17.91 14.93 -2.58
C GLY A 292 18.22 15.22 -4.05
N GLN A 293 17.73 16.33 -4.60
CA GLN A 293 17.96 16.68 -6.02
C GLN A 293 19.43 17.12 -6.25
N PRO A 294 20.28 16.33 -6.94
CA PRO A 294 21.74 16.54 -6.89
C PRO A 294 22.19 17.84 -7.52
N SER A 295 21.56 18.24 -8.62
CA SER A 295 21.87 19.48 -9.35
C SER A 295 21.54 20.73 -8.53
N VAL A 296 20.43 20.74 -7.79
CA VAL A 296 19.99 21.87 -6.94
C VAL A 296 20.94 22.00 -5.75
N MET A 297 21.22 20.89 -5.06
CA MET A 297 22.17 20.86 -3.94
C MET A 297 23.59 21.27 -4.35
N GLN A 298 24.08 20.80 -5.50
CA GLN A 298 25.40 21.22 -5.99
C GLN A 298 25.42 22.72 -6.33
N THR A 299 24.37 23.23 -6.99
CA THR A 299 24.28 24.65 -7.35
C THR A 299 24.31 25.53 -6.10
N ALA A 300 23.55 25.18 -5.06
CA ALA A 300 23.53 25.92 -3.79
C ALA A 300 24.91 25.99 -3.12
N LEU A 301 25.61 24.85 -3.00
CA LEU A 301 26.96 24.80 -2.42
C LEU A 301 28.01 25.59 -3.21
N GLN A 302 27.76 25.84 -4.50
CA GLN A 302 28.63 26.57 -5.43
C GLN A 302 28.21 28.03 -5.68
N ILE A 303 27.19 28.55 -4.97
CA ILE A 303 26.85 29.99 -4.99
C ILE A 303 28.08 30.83 -4.57
N PRO A 304 28.35 31.99 -5.19
CA PRO A 304 29.43 32.89 -4.77
C PRO A 304 29.30 33.30 -3.30
N GLY A 305 30.34 33.05 -2.50
CA GLY A 305 30.32 33.23 -1.04
C GLY A 305 29.72 32.05 -0.24
N GLY A 306 29.18 31.04 -0.91
CA GLY A 306 28.70 29.81 -0.30
C GLY A 306 29.81 28.83 0.12
N VAL A 307 29.41 27.62 0.51
CA VAL A 307 30.27 26.60 1.17
C VAL A 307 31.59 26.35 0.44
N VAL A 308 31.57 26.09 -0.88
CA VAL A 308 32.81 25.77 -1.62
C VAL A 308 33.76 26.97 -1.64
N ALA A 309 33.25 28.19 -1.73
CA ALA A 309 34.06 29.40 -1.72
C ALA A 309 34.65 29.68 -0.33
N SER A 310 33.85 29.53 0.74
CA SER A 310 34.32 29.72 2.12
C SER A 310 35.42 28.71 2.47
N VAL A 311 35.16 27.41 2.30
CA VAL A 311 36.11 26.35 2.68
C VAL A 311 37.44 26.48 1.95
N ASN A 312 37.43 26.80 0.66
CA ASN A 312 38.66 27.02 -0.11
C ASN A 312 39.39 28.31 0.33
N SER A 313 38.67 29.34 0.78
CA SER A 313 39.27 30.58 1.31
C SER A 313 39.93 30.38 2.67
N ASP A 314 39.37 29.50 3.51
CA ASP A 314 39.91 29.09 4.81
C ASP A 314 41.07 28.07 4.69
N GLY A 315 41.48 27.71 3.46
CA GLY A 315 42.58 26.78 3.18
C GLY A 315 42.21 25.29 3.21
N GLY A 316 40.92 24.96 3.33
CA GLY A 316 40.39 23.61 3.16
C GLY A 316 40.13 23.25 1.69
N SER A 317 39.43 22.13 1.47
CA SER A 317 38.96 21.75 0.13
C SER A 317 37.59 21.06 0.15
N VAL A 318 36.85 21.19 -0.96
CA VAL A 318 35.57 20.51 -1.19
C VAL A 318 35.57 19.82 -2.56
N THR A 319 35.17 18.54 -2.60
CA THR A 319 34.86 17.80 -3.83
C THR A 319 33.40 17.38 -3.81
N LEU A 320 32.65 17.72 -4.87
CA LEU A 320 31.24 17.39 -5.05
C LEU A 320 31.08 16.32 -6.13
N GLU A 321 30.33 15.25 -5.85
CA GLU A 321 30.07 14.16 -6.79
C GLU A 321 28.56 13.85 -6.85
N GLN A 322 27.93 14.12 -8.00
CA GLN A 322 26.55 13.70 -8.26
C GLN A 322 26.47 12.18 -8.46
N ARG A 323 25.47 11.55 -7.85
CA ARG A 323 25.19 10.13 -7.98
C ARG A 323 23.70 9.90 -8.22
N THR A 324 23.38 9.03 -9.19
CA THR A 324 22.02 8.55 -9.44
C THR A 324 21.48 7.69 -8.29
N LEU A 325 22.38 7.10 -7.50
CA LEU A 325 22.08 6.39 -6.27
C LEU A 325 23.17 6.67 -5.22
N VAL A 326 22.77 7.17 -4.06
CA VAL A 326 23.54 7.14 -2.81
C VAL A 326 22.78 6.32 -1.78
N GLU A 327 23.50 5.81 -0.77
CA GLU A 327 22.90 5.12 0.37
C GLU A 327 23.27 5.86 1.67
N VAL A 328 22.26 6.11 2.50
CA VAL A 328 22.40 6.61 3.87
C VAL A 328 22.05 5.46 4.81
N THR A 329 23.07 4.71 5.19
CA THR A 329 22.97 3.47 5.98
C THR A 329 23.06 3.70 7.49
N ALA A 330 23.59 4.85 7.93
CA ALA A 330 23.56 5.25 9.33
C ALA A 330 22.11 5.50 9.79
N ILE A 331 21.76 4.96 10.95
CA ILE A 331 20.48 5.19 11.64
C ILE A 331 20.73 5.66 13.08
N ARG A 332 19.69 6.19 13.73
CA ARG A 332 19.68 6.52 15.16
C ARG A 332 18.70 5.63 15.90
N ASP A 333 19.06 5.24 17.13
CA ASP A 333 18.14 4.54 18.02
C ASP A 333 16.97 5.44 18.43
N ALA A 334 15.75 4.91 18.40
CA ALA A 334 14.55 5.63 18.82
C ALA A 334 14.57 5.85 20.33
N LYS A 335 14.83 7.08 20.78
CA LYS A 335 14.89 7.42 22.21
C LYS A 335 13.52 7.26 22.87
N THR A 336 13.40 6.34 23.83
CA THR A 336 12.20 6.19 24.66
C THR A 336 11.94 7.48 25.44
N MET A 337 10.75 8.06 25.24
CA MET A 337 10.33 9.28 25.93
C MET A 337 9.79 8.95 27.32
N GLN A 338 10.29 9.65 28.35
CA GLN A 338 9.88 9.43 29.75
C GLN A 338 8.53 10.06 30.07
N TYR A 339 8.25 11.24 29.50
CA TYR A 339 7.08 12.06 29.83
C TYR A 339 6.10 12.23 28.66
N ALA A 340 6.61 12.37 27.43
CA ALA A 340 5.79 12.48 26.23
C ALA A 340 5.34 11.10 25.73
N ARG A 341 4.14 11.05 25.14
CA ARG A 341 3.60 9.88 24.43
C ARG A 341 3.03 10.35 23.08
N PRO A 342 2.99 9.51 22.04
CA PRO A 342 2.22 9.80 20.84
C PRO A 342 0.75 10.06 21.19
N ALA A 343 0.09 10.94 20.43
CA ALA A 343 -1.36 10.99 20.42
C ALA A 343 -1.91 9.74 19.71
N SER A 344 -3.01 9.20 20.23
CA SER A 344 -3.75 8.04 19.74
C SER A 344 -5.04 8.46 19.05
#